data_AF-A0A2E4Y973-F1
#
_entry.id   AF-A0A2E4Y973-F1
#
_cell.length_a   1.000
_cell.length_b   1.000
_cell.length_c   1.000
_cell.angle_alpha   90.00
_cell.angle_beta   90.00
_cell.angle_gamma   90.00
#
_symmetry.space_group_name_H-M   'P 1'
#
loop_
_entity.id
_entity.type
_entity.pdbx_description
1 polymer ?
#
loop_
_entity_poly.entity_id
_entity_poly.type
_entity_poly.pdbx_seq_one_letter_code
_entity_poly.pdbx_strand_id
1 'polypeptide(L)' 'MVVLSDGTKYVSSVRYGSVSEIKPGLEARIIASGVPSAASMCYDSVQHQLVIPMNPNYSLAFIPL' A
#
# COMPACT_ATOMS: atom_id res chain seq x y z
N MET A 1 3.59 3.80 4.91
CA MET A 1 3.37 2.42 5.43
C MET A 1 2.12 2.45 6.28
N VAL A 2 1.32 1.37 6.22
CA VAL A 2 0.12 1.18 7.04
C VAL A 2 0.32 -0.07 7.88
N VAL A 3 -0.18 -0.05 9.12
CA VAL A 3 -0.19 -1.21 10.03
C VAL A 3 -1.61 -1.39 10.55
N LEU A 4 -2.17 -2.58 10.36
CA LEU A 4 -3.49 -2.94 10.86
C LEU A 4 -3.41 -3.53 12.28
N SER A 5 -4.55 -3.61 12.97
CA SER A 5 -4.64 -4.10 14.35
C SER A 5 -4.26 -5.57 14.51
N ASP A 6 -4.36 -6.36 13.45
CA ASP A 6 -3.94 -7.76 13.40
C ASP A 6 -2.41 -7.93 13.18
N GLY A 7 -1.68 -6.81 13.05
CA GLY A 7 -0.24 -6.80 12.79
C GLY A 7 0.14 -6.89 11.32
N THR A 8 -0.84 -6.95 10.40
CA THR A 8 -0.59 -6.89 8.95
C THR A 8 -0.01 -5.52 8.58
N LYS A 9 1.03 -5.52 7.75
CA LYS A 9 1.72 -4.32 7.28
C LYS A 9 1.60 -4.20 5.77
N TYR A 10 1.28 -2.99 5.31
CA TYR A 10 1.35 -2.63 3.89
C TYR A 10 2.46 -1.61 3.68
N VAL A 11 3.39 -1.93 2.78
CA VAL A 11 4.59 -1.13 2.51
C VAL A 11 4.69 -0.82 1.03
N SER A 12 4.74 0.47 0.69
CA SER A 12 5.01 0.93 -0.67
C SER A 12 6.52 0.98 -0.94
N SER A 13 6.96 0.44 -2.07
CA SER A 13 8.32 0.60 -2.58
C SER A 13 8.34 1.63 -3.69
N VAL A 14 8.96 2.79 -3.45
CA VAL A 14 9.15 3.81 -4.51
C VAL A 14 10.11 3.29 -5.59
N ARG A 15 11.15 2.55 -5.21
CA ARG A 15 12.15 2.01 -6.14
C ARG A 15 11.55 1.02 -7.14
N TYR A 16 10.67 0.14 -6.66
CA TYR A 16 10.06 -0.91 -7.47
C TYR A 16 8.64 -0.59 -7.94
N GLY A 17 8.05 0.51 -7.47
CA GLY A 17 6.69 0.92 -7.81
C GLY A 17 5.63 -0.11 -7.40
N SER A 18 5.81 -0.74 -6.24
CA SER A 18 4.95 -1.83 -5.75
C SER A 18 4.44 -1.60 -4.34
N VAL A 19 3.40 -2.34 -3.95
CA VAL A 19 2.93 -2.44 -2.57
C VAL A 19 3.02 -3.89 -2.14
N SER A 20 3.66 -4.12 -1.00
CA SER A 20 3.78 -5.44 -0.38
C SER A 20 2.91 -5.54 0.87
N GLU A 21 2.25 -6.68 1.02
CA GLU A 21 1.64 -7.15 2.26
C GLU A 21 2.65 -8.00 3.03
N ILE A 22 2.75 -7.76 4.33
CA ILE A 22 3.58 -8.54 5.25
C ILE A 22 2.71 -8.90 6.46
N LYS A 23 2.48 -10.20 6.65
CA LYS A 23 1.71 -10.74 7.77
C LYS A 23 2.65 -11.38 8.80
N PRO A 24 2.33 -11.35 10.10
CA PRO A 24 3.14 -12.02 11.11
C PRO A 24 3.38 -13.51 10.79
N GLY A 25 4.64 -13.93 10.76
CA GLY A 25 5.02 -15.34 10.51
C GLY A 25 4.93 -15.81 9.06
N LEU A 26 4.57 -14.93 8.11
CA LEU A 26 4.47 -15.26 6.68
C LEU A 26 5.48 -14.46 5.86
N GLU A 27 5.89 -15.03 4.72
CA GLU A 27 6.71 -14.34 3.73
C GLU A 27 5.98 -13.13 3.15
N ALA A 28 6.74 -12.09 2.79
CA ALA A 28 6.18 -10.89 2.18
C ALA A 28 5.63 -11.18 0.77
N ARG A 29 4.48 -10.59 0.44
CA ARG A 29 3.83 -10.76 -0.86
C ARG A 29 3.56 -9.42 -1.52
N ILE A 30 3.90 -9.28 -2.80
CA ILE A 30 3.48 -8.13 -3.60
C ILE A 30 1.98 -8.25 -3.90
N ILE A 31 1.22 -7.22 -3.55
CA ILE A 31 -0.24 -7.16 -3.77
C ILE A 31 -0.64 -6.14 -4.84
N ALA A 32 0.26 -5.20 -5.17
CA ALA A 32 0.07 -4.27 -6.27
C ALA A 32 1.41 -3.87 -6.89
N SER A 33 1.38 -3.56 -8.18
CA SER A 33 2.50 -3.06 -8.97
C SER A 33 2.02 -1.90 -9.84
N GLY A 34 2.93 -1.06 -10.33
CA GLY A 34 2.57 0.12 -11.11
C GLY A 34 2.15 1.32 -10.26
N VAL A 35 2.65 1.40 -9.01
CA VAL A 35 2.44 2.50 -8.07
C VAL A 35 3.76 3.26 -7.84
N PRO A 36 4.33 3.93 -8.85
CA PRO A 36 5.62 4.61 -8.74
C PRO A 36 5.50 5.96 -8.03
N SER A 37 6.48 6.34 -7.21
CA SER A 37 6.49 7.67 -6.57
C SER A 37 5.29 7.94 -5.64
N ALA A 38 4.90 6.92 -4.87
CA ALA A 38 3.98 7.06 -3.75
C ALA A 38 4.52 8.09 -2.73
N ALA A 39 3.68 9.04 -2.32
CA ALA A 39 4.04 10.08 -1.36
C ALA A 39 3.75 9.65 0.08
N SER A 40 2.59 9.03 0.30
CA SER A 40 2.13 8.49 1.57
C SER A 40 1.13 7.36 1.32
N MET A 41 0.56 6.78 2.38
CA MET A 41 -0.47 5.76 2.25
C MET A 41 -1.31 5.70 3.52
N CYS A 42 -2.63 5.59 3.38
CA CYS A 42 -3.56 5.30 4.47
C CYS A 42 -4.47 4.11 4.11
N TYR A 43 -5.19 3.61 5.11
CA TYR A 43 -6.19 2.56 4.95
C TYR A 43 -7.57 3.13 5.19
N ASP A 44 -8.47 2.87 4.24
CA ASP A 44 -9.89 3.18 4.31
C ASP A 44 -10.64 1.94 4.78
N SER A 45 -11.10 1.95 6.02
CA SER A 45 -11.81 0.82 6.65
C SER A 45 -13.25 0.66 6.17
N VAL A 46 -13.84 1.68 5.52
CA VAL A 46 -15.21 1.61 5.01
C VAL A 46 -15.23 0.86 3.68
N GLN A 47 -14.26 1.15 2.80
CA GLN A 47 -14.14 0.51 1.49
C GLN A 47 -13.19 -0.70 1.48
N HIS A 48 -12.49 -0.96 2.59
CA HIS A 48 -11.50 -2.03 2.71
C HIS A 48 -10.40 -1.93 1.63
N GLN A 49 -9.73 -0.78 1.56
CA GLN A 49 -8.74 -0.49 0.52
C GLN A 49 -7.59 0.40 1.04
N LEU A 50 -6.46 0.36 0.35
CA LEU A 50 -5.38 1.33 0.51
C LEU A 50 -5.62 2.53 -0.40
N VAL A 51 -5.39 3.72 0.15
CA VAL A 51 -5.41 4.99 -0.59
C VAL A 51 -4.00 5.58 -0.57
N ILE A 52 -3.46 5.82 -1.76
CA ILE A 52 -2.07 6.24 -1.95
C ILE A 52 -2.04 7.54 -2.75
N PRO A 53 -1.73 8.68 -2.11
CA PRO A 53 -1.37 9.90 -2.81
C PRO A 53 -0.06 9.72 -3.56
N MET A 54 -0.04 10.17 -4.81
CA MET A 54 1.08 10.05 -5.73
C MET A 54 1.69 11.42 -5.96
N ASN A 55 3.03 11.54 -5.94
CA ASN A 55 3.68 12.82 -6.27
C ASN A 55 3.38 13.28 -7.72
N PRO A 56 3.34 12.39 -8.74
CA PRO A 56 2.99 12.80 -10.10
C PRO A 56 1.52 13.19 -10.22
N ASN A 57 1.27 14.31 -10.91
CA ASN A 57 -0.05 14.72 -11.42
C ASN A 57 -1.17 14.83 -10.37
N TYR A 58 -0.85 14.96 -9.07
CA TYR A 58 -1.84 14.99 -7.98
C TYR A 58 -2.79 13.78 -8.00
N SER A 59 -2.32 12.62 -8.45
CA SER A 59 -3.16 11.44 -8.61
C SER A 59 -3.28 10.63 -7.31
N LEU A 60 -4.30 9.78 -7.28
CA LEU A 60 -4.53 8.79 -6.22
C LEU A 60 -4.55 7.40 -6.82
N ALA A 61 -3.89 6.45 -6.15
CA ALA A 61 -4.07 5.02 -6.40
C ALA A 61 -4.95 4.41 -5.31
N PHE A 62 -5.86 3.54 -5.72
CA PHE A 62 -6.76 2.78 -4.86
C PHE A 62 -6.45 1.30 -5.05
N ILE A 63 -6.13 0.60 -3.96
CA ILE A 63 -5.82 -0.84 -3.98
C ILE A 63 -6.79 -1.55 -3.06
N PRO A 64 -7.76 -2.31 -3.58
CA PRO A 64 -8.63 -3.15 -2.77
C PRO A 64 -7.84 -4.20 -1.98
N LEU A 65 -8.24 -4.44 -0.72
CA LEU A 65 -7.64 -5.43 0.17
C LEU A 65 -8.54 -6.66 0.39
#